data_AF-B2CG72-F1
#
_entry.id   AF-B2CG72-F1
#
_cell.length_a   1.000
_cell.length_b   1.000
_cell.length_c   1.000
_cell.angle_alpha   90.00
_cell.angle_beta   90.00
_cell.angle_gamma   90.00
#
_symmetry.space_group_name_H-M   'P 1'
#
loop_
_entity.id
_entity.type
_entity.pdbx_description
1 polymer ?
#
loop_
_entity_poly.entity_id
_entity_poly.type
_entity_poly.pdbx_seq_one_letter_code
_entity_poly.pdbx_strand_id
1 'polypeptide(L)' 'VIFGSSGKMHEYCSPSTKLVDILDRYHTQSGKRLWDAKHENLTNEIDRIKKEIDSMKIELRHLKGEDI' A
#
# COMPACT_ATOMS: atom_id res chain seq x y z
N VAL A 1 0.89 21.95 2.22
CA VAL A 1 2.32 21.83 1.92
C VAL A 1 2.87 23.22 1.64
N ILE A 2 4.02 23.61 2.20
CA ILE A 2 4.67 24.89 1.89
C ILE A 2 6.01 24.59 1.22
N PHE A 3 6.31 25.26 0.12
CA PHE A 3 7.63 25.24 -0.49
C PHE A 3 8.45 26.41 0.03
N GLY A 4 9.61 26.11 0.62
CA GLY A 4 10.56 27.14 1.01
C GLY A 4 11.23 27.77 -0.22
N SER A 5 11.89 28.90 -0.04
CA SER A 5 12.66 29.58 -1.11
C SER A 5 13.76 28.70 -1.71
N SER A 6 14.20 27.66 -0.99
CA SER A 6 15.14 26.64 -1.48
C SER A 6 14.52 25.59 -2.40
N GLY A 7 13.21 25.66 -2.67
CA GLY A 7 12.45 24.64 -3.39
C GLY A 7 12.20 23.37 -2.58
N LYS A 8 12.73 23.28 -1.34
CA LYS A 8 12.47 22.15 -0.46
C LYS A 8 11.03 22.19 0.03
N MET A 9 10.40 21.02 0.01
CA MET A 9 9.08 20.83 0.57
C MET A 9 9.18 20.83 2.10
N HIS A 10 8.52 21.78 2.73
CA HIS A 10 8.31 21.79 4.18
C HIS A 10 6.92 21.25 4.48
N GLU A 11 6.88 20.33 5.42
CA GLU A 11 5.65 19.77 5.94
C GLU A 11 4.83 20.92 6.58
N TYR A 12 3.75 21.36 5.90
CA TYR A 12 2.77 22.24 6.52
C TYR A 12 1.81 21.35 7.28
N CYS A 13 2.17 21.07 8.52
CA CYS A 13 1.34 20.28 9.41
C CYS A 13 1.07 21.06 10.68
N SER A 14 -0.22 21.14 11.03
CA SER A 14 -0.60 21.26 12.42
C SER A 14 0.10 20.14 13.20
N PRO A 15 0.64 20.38 14.41
CA PRO A 15 1.33 19.34 15.20
C PRO A 15 0.56 18.02 15.36
N SER A 16 -0.75 18.05 15.16
CA SER A 16 -1.68 16.93 15.30
C SER A 16 -1.97 16.12 14.03
N THR A 17 -1.45 16.47 12.85
CA THR A 17 -1.75 15.73 11.61
C THR A 17 -0.55 15.77 10.67
N LYS A 18 0.08 14.62 10.41
CA LYS A 18 1.24 14.54 9.52
C LYS A 18 0.79 14.47 8.07
N LEU A 19 1.65 14.91 7.16
CA LEU A 19 1.39 14.88 5.72
C LEU A 19 1.11 13.45 5.23
N VAL A 20 1.80 12.47 5.79
CA VAL A 20 1.57 11.04 5.50
C VAL A 20 0.12 10.65 5.80
N ASP A 21 -0.43 11.10 6.93
CA ASP A 21 -1.81 10.79 7.32
C ASP A 21 -2.83 11.46 6.38
N ILE A 22 -2.51 12.66 5.88
CA ILE A 22 -3.35 13.38 4.92
C ILE A 22 -3.36 12.65 3.57
N LEU A 23 -2.20 12.19 3.10
CA LEU A 23 -2.06 11.45 1.85
C LEU A 23 -2.75 10.09 1.93
N ASP A 24 -2.66 9.40 3.06
CA ASP A 24 -3.33 8.12 3.28
C ASP A 24 -4.87 8.27 3.31
N ARG A 25 -5.38 9.31 3.99
CA ARG A 25 -6.82 9.66 3.94
C ARG A 25 -7.27 9.99 2.52
N TYR A 26 -6.47 10.74 1.77
CA TYR A 26 -6.78 11.04 0.38
C TYR A 26 -6.87 9.76 -0.47
N HIS A 27 -5.93 8.82 -0.32
CA HIS A 27 -5.98 7.54 -1.02
C HIS A 27 -7.22 6.73 -0.65
N THR A 28 -7.57 6.68 0.63
CA THR A 28 -8.71 5.90 1.13
C THR A 28 -10.05 6.51 0.69
N GLN A 29 -10.18 7.83 0.75
CA GLN A 29 -11.44 8.51 0.45
C GLN A 29 -11.68 8.75 -1.04
N SER A 30 -10.64 9.08 -1.80
CA SER A 30 -10.80 9.44 -3.22
C SER A 30 -10.80 8.22 -4.15
N GLY A 31 -10.32 7.07 -3.67
CA GLY A 31 -10.04 5.90 -4.51
C GLY A 31 -8.89 6.11 -5.52
N LYS A 32 -8.32 7.31 -5.60
CA LYS A 32 -7.18 7.65 -6.46
C LYS A 32 -5.90 7.38 -5.71
N ARG A 33 -4.97 6.64 -6.33
CA ARG A 33 -3.61 6.46 -5.83
C ARG A 33 -2.73 7.55 -6.42
N LEU A 34 -1.98 8.24 -5.58
CA LEU A 34 -0.92 9.16 -6.01
C LEU A 34 0.39 8.42 -6.32
N TRP A 35 0.36 7.09 -6.26
CA TRP A 35 1.48 6.22 -6.58
C TRP A 35 1.79 6.30 -8.07
N ASP A 36 3.07 6.32 -8.40
CA ASP A 36 3.50 6.16 -9.78
C ASP A 36 3.25 4.72 -10.26
N ALA A 37 3.29 4.51 -11.58
CA ALA A 37 3.06 3.21 -12.20
C ALA A 37 4.01 2.11 -11.66
N LYS A 38 5.20 2.46 -11.17
CA LYS A 38 6.15 1.50 -10.61
C LYS A 38 5.66 0.96 -9.26
N HIS A 39 5.18 1.83 -8.39
CA HIS A 39 4.63 1.43 -7.09
C HIS A 39 3.34 0.61 -7.26
N GLU A 40 2.48 0.97 -8.22
CA GLU A 40 1.27 0.20 -8.53
C GLU A 40 1.61 -1.22 -9.03
N ASN A 41 2.58 -1.34 -9.94
CA ASN A 41 3.04 -2.65 -10.43
C ASN A 41 3.60 -3.54 -9.31
N LEU A 42 4.37 -2.95 -8.38
CA LEU A 42 4.90 -3.69 -7.23
C LEU A 42 3.78 -4.17 -6.31
N THR A 43 2.76 -3.34 -6.04
CA THR A 43 1.59 -3.75 -5.26
C THR A 43 0.85 -4.91 -5.94
N ASN A 44 0.61 -4.82 -7.25
CA ASN A 44 -0.04 -5.89 -8.01
C ASN A 44 0.75 -7.21 -7.97
N GLU A 45 2.08 -7.14 -8.04
CA GLU A 45 2.96 -8.30 -7.94
C GLU A 45 2.87 -8.96 -6.56
N ILE A 46 2.89 -8.14 -5.49
CA ILE A 46 2.71 -8.62 -4.11
C ILE A 46 1.37 -9.34 -3.96
N ASP A 47 0.29 -8.78 -4.49
CA ASP A 47 -1.04 -9.38 -4.39
C ASP A 47 -1.16 -10.67 -5.21
N ARG A 48 -0.47 -10.77 -6.35
CA ARG A 48 -0.38 -12.02 -7.12
C ARG A 48 0.32 -13.11 -6.32
N ILE A 49 1.49 -12.80 -5.76
CA ILE A 49 2.29 -13.76 -4.98
C ILE A 49 1.51 -14.23 -3.73
N LYS A 50 0.80 -13.33 -3.04
CA LYS A 50 -0.05 -13.72 -1.90
C LYS A 50 -1.11 -14.74 -2.29
N LYS A 51 -1.82 -14.53 -3.40
CA LYS A 51 -2.83 -15.48 -3.91
C LYS A 51 -2.23 -16.84 -4.26
N GLU A 52 -1.04 -16.85 -4.84
CA GLU A 52 -0.31 -18.08 -5.15
C GLU A 52 0.08 -18.83 -3.86
N ILE A 53 0.62 -18.12 -2.87
CA ILE A 53 0.94 -18.68 -1.55
C ILE A 53 -0.29 -19.27 -0.88
N ASP A 54 -1.43 -18.57 -0.93
CA ASP A 54 -2.66 -19.05 -0.30
C ASP A 54 -3.20 -20.32 -1.00
N SER A 55 -3.06 -20.39 -2.33
CA SER A 55 -3.41 -21.59 -3.10
C SER A 55 -2.51 -22.77 -2.73
N MET A 56 -1.19 -22.56 -2.66
CA MET A 56 -0.24 -23.60 -2.26
C MET A 56 -0.46 -24.08 -0.82
N LYS A 57 -0.84 -23.18 0.09
CA LYS A 57 -1.19 -23.57 1.47
C LYS A 57 -2.40 -24.48 1.50
N ILE A 58 -3.42 -24.21 0.69
CA ILE A 58 -4.60 -25.09 0.57
C ILE A 58 -4.18 -26.47 0.06
N GLU A 59 -3.36 -26.54 -0.99
CA GLU A 59 -2.87 -27.81 -1.52
C GLU A 59 -2.06 -28.60 -0.48
N LEU A 60 -1.21 -27.92 0.30
CA LEU A 60 -0.45 -28.57 1.37
C LEU A 60 -1.35 -29.16 2.45
N ARG A 61 -2.45 -28.50 2.82
CA ARG A 61 -3.43 -29.03 3.79
C ARG A 61 -4.12 -30.28 3.25
N HIS A 62 -4.54 -30.27 1.99
CA HIS A 62 -5.10 -31.44 1.32
C HIS A 62 -4.11 -32.61 1.31
N LEU A 63 -2.84 -32.38 0.93
CA LEU A 63 -1.81 -33.42 0.89
C LEU A 63 -1.49 -34.02 2.26
N LYS A 64 -1.60 -33.22 3.32
CA LYS A 64 -1.39 -33.69 4.70
C LYS A 64 -2.61 -34.39 5.29
N GLY A 65 -3.74 -34.44 4.57
CA GLY A 65 -4.98 -35.00 5.09
C GLY A 65 -5.60 -34.15 6.21
N GLU A 66 -5.28 -32.85 6.27
CA GLU A 66 -5.81 -31.91 7.27
C GLU A 66 -7.25 -31.45 6.94
N ASP A 67 -7.79 -31.88 5.80
CA ASP A 67 -9.14 -31.56 5.30
C ASP A 67 -10.07 -32.80 5.24
N ILE A 68 -9.71 -33.89 5.94
CA ILE A 68 -10.52 -35.10 6.19
C ILE A 68 -11.12 -35.02 7.59
#